data_AF-A0A9X4KDN5-F1
#
_entry.id   AF-A0A9X4KDN5-F1
#
_cell.length_a   1.000
_cell.length_b   1.000
_cell.length_c   1.000
_cell.angle_alpha   90.00
_cell.angle_beta   90.00
_cell.angle_gamma   90.00
#
_symmetry.space_group_name_H-M   'P 1'
#
loop_
_entity.id
_entity.type
_entity.pdbx_description
1 polymer ?
#
loop_
_entity_poly.entity_id
_entity_poly.type
_entity_poly.pdbx_seq_one_letter_code
_entity_poly.pdbx_strand_id
1 'polypeptide(L)'
;MMIKYRRFRDLKITFFTAHRSKGLEAENVIIINAKNSLVGFPNKIADDPILGWVLTERDNFDFAEERRLFYVAITRTKNRCIILAPETGMSVFVKELIDKHQVPYSMVTDEESMADHPNCPRCRTGYLVTRQGNGGQSFLGCSNYPGCEYRVRYIQILKDKKDL
;
A
#
# COMPACT_ATOMS: atom_id res chain seq x y z
N MET A 1 -21.90 16.86 -16.45
CA MET A 1 -21.95 17.58 -15.17
C MET A 1 -20.53 17.91 -14.75
N MET A 2 -20.19 19.19 -14.67
CA MET A 2 -18.81 19.69 -14.61
C MET A 2 -18.42 19.98 -13.16
N ILE A 3 -17.47 19.23 -12.60
CA ILE A 3 -16.97 19.46 -11.24
C ILE A 3 -16.06 20.69 -11.26
N LYS A 4 -16.58 21.84 -10.79
CA LYS A 4 -15.75 23.01 -10.49
C LYS A 4 -15.28 22.92 -9.03
N TYR A 5 -14.05 22.45 -8.85
CA TYR A 5 -13.35 22.52 -7.57
C TYR A 5 -12.75 23.92 -7.36
N ARG A 6 -13.21 24.64 -6.33
CA ARG A 6 -12.58 25.89 -5.84
C ARG A 6 -12.35 25.77 -4.34
N ARG A 7 -11.17 25.30 -3.93
CA ARG A 7 -10.72 25.44 -2.55
C ARG A 7 -9.21 25.65 -2.56
N PHE A 8 -8.79 26.78 -1.98
CA PHE A 8 -7.41 27.27 -1.83
C PHE A 8 -6.71 27.76 -3.11
N ARG A 9 -6.89 29.04 -3.46
CA ARG A 9 -6.24 29.67 -4.62
C ARG A 9 -4.71 29.75 -4.50
N ASP A 10 -4.21 29.88 -3.27
CA ASP A 10 -2.79 30.10 -2.99
C ASP A 10 -2.06 28.84 -2.50
N LEU A 11 -2.77 27.70 -2.37
CA LEU A 11 -2.16 26.45 -1.96
C LEU A 11 -1.35 25.86 -3.12
N LYS A 12 -0.03 25.91 -3.00
CA LYS A 12 0.90 25.32 -3.96
C LYS A 12 1.15 23.86 -3.59
N ILE A 13 0.55 22.94 -4.33
CA ILE A 13 0.83 21.51 -4.25
C ILE A 13 1.75 21.14 -5.39
N THR A 14 2.88 20.51 -5.07
CA THR A 14 3.85 20.01 -6.06
C THR A 14 3.91 18.49 -6.00
N PHE A 15 3.91 17.86 -7.17
CA PHE A 15 3.97 16.42 -7.31
C PHE A 15 5.33 16.01 -7.87
N PHE A 16 6.01 15.14 -7.13
CA PHE A 16 7.30 14.58 -7.53
C PHE A 16 7.29 13.07 -7.32
N THR A 17 8.05 12.35 -8.14
CA THR A 17 8.43 10.98 -7.78
C THR A 17 9.43 11.07 -6.62
N ALA A 18 9.45 10.05 -5.76
CA ALA A 18 10.34 10.03 -4.61
C ALA A 18 11.85 10.16 -4.99
N HIS A 19 12.21 9.71 -6.19
CA HIS A 19 13.54 9.92 -6.79
C HIS A 19 13.81 11.38 -7.14
N ARG A 20 12.84 12.06 -7.76
CA ARG A 20 12.96 13.47 -8.18
C ARG A 20 12.91 14.44 -7.00
N SER A 21 12.35 14.03 -5.87
CA SER A 21 12.34 14.84 -4.64
C SER A 21 13.65 14.79 -3.84
N LYS A 22 14.64 14.00 -4.26
CA LYS A 22 15.93 13.90 -3.55
C LYS A 22 16.62 15.27 -3.52
N GLY A 23 16.90 15.77 -2.30
CA GLY A 23 17.51 17.09 -2.09
C GLY A 23 16.51 18.25 -1.94
N LEU A 24 15.21 17.99 -2.05
CA LEU A 24 14.15 18.96 -1.77
C LEU A 24 13.54 18.69 -0.39
N GLU A 25 13.20 19.76 0.32
CA GLU A 25 12.50 19.70 1.60
C GLU A 25 11.13 20.37 1.48
N ALA A 26 10.16 19.88 2.26
CA ALA A 26 8.85 20.49 2.37
C ALA A 26 8.39 20.51 3.82
N GLU A 27 7.54 21.47 4.17
CA GLU A 27 6.97 21.52 5.52
C GLU A 27 6.03 20.34 5.77
N ASN A 28 5.23 20.00 4.76
CA ASN A 28 4.30 18.87 4.78
C ASN A 28 4.53 17.99 3.55
N VAL A 29 4.59 16.67 3.74
CA VAL A 29 4.67 15.70 2.64
C VAL A 29 3.52 14.72 2.73
N ILE A 30 2.94 14.42 1.57
CA ILE A 30 1.93 13.38 1.40
C ILE A 30 2.55 12.30 0.52
N ILE A 31 2.82 11.13 1.09
CA ILE A 31 3.30 9.97 0.35
C ILE A 31 2.06 9.24 -0.17
N ILE A 32 1.96 9.13 -1.49
CA ILE A 32 0.89 8.42 -2.19
C ILE A 32 1.42 7.12 -2.80
N ASN A 33 0.49 6.27 -3.24
CA ASN A 33 0.82 5.00 -3.91
C ASN A 33 1.67 4.05 -3.04
N ALA A 34 1.46 4.08 -1.72
CA ALA A 34 2.05 3.12 -0.78
C ALA A 34 1.38 1.74 -0.90
N LYS A 35 1.40 1.18 -2.09
CA LYS A 35 0.80 -0.09 -2.49
C LYS A 35 1.88 -1.09 -2.83
N ASN A 36 1.72 -2.33 -2.41
CA ASN A 36 2.55 -3.47 -2.76
C ASN A 36 2.16 -3.99 -4.16
N SER A 37 2.57 -3.28 -5.21
CA SER A 37 2.33 -3.63 -6.61
C SER A 37 3.59 -3.44 -7.47
N LEU A 38 3.58 -3.88 -8.73
CA LEU A 38 4.73 -3.75 -9.64
C LEU A 38 5.26 -2.31 -9.74
N VAL A 39 4.36 -1.34 -9.94
CA VAL A 39 4.64 0.10 -9.97
C VAL A 39 4.35 0.80 -8.64
N GLY A 40 4.29 0.01 -7.57
CA GLY A 40 3.96 0.46 -6.23
C GLY A 40 5.17 1.01 -5.49
N PHE A 41 5.02 1.10 -4.18
CA PHE A 41 6.10 1.45 -3.28
C PHE A 41 6.26 0.30 -2.29
N PRO A 42 7.33 -0.53 -2.35
CA PRO A 42 8.48 -0.46 -3.25
C PRO A 42 8.15 -0.78 -4.72
N ASN A 43 8.90 -0.18 -5.64
CA ASN A 43 8.86 -0.54 -7.06
C ASN A 43 9.61 -1.87 -7.24
N LYS A 44 9.01 -2.82 -7.97
CA LYS A 44 9.57 -4.17 -8.14
C LYS A 44 10.12 -4.43 -9.54
N ILE A 45 10.10 -3.43 -10.42
CA ILE A 45 10.56 -3.53 -11.81
C ILE A 45 12.09 -3.53 -11.90
N ALA A 46 12.80 -3.15 -10.82
CA ALA A 46 14.26 -2.97 -10.81
C ALA A 46 15.06 -4.22 -10.37
N ASP A 47 14.44 -5.23 -9.74
CA ASP A 47 15.16 -6.42 -9.26
C ASP A 47 15.37 -7.44 -10.40
N ASP A 48 16.21 -7.11 -11.38
CA ASP A 48 16.66 -8.06 -12.40
C ASP A 48 17.57 -9.13 -11.74
N PRO A 49 17.33 -10.44 -11.94
CA PRO A 49 18.11 -11.51 -11.34
C PRO A 49 19.61 -11.46 -11.67
N ILE A 50 20.02 -10.76 -12.74
CA ILE A 50 21.43 -10.61 -13.14
C ILE A 50 22.19 -9.60 -12.27
N LEU A 51 21.50 -8.59 -11.70
CA LEU A 51 22.13 -7.54 -10.87
C LEU A 51 22.70 -8.10 -9.56
N GLY A 52 22.17 -9.22 -9.05
CA GLY A 52 22.63 -9.89 -7.84
C GLY A 52 24.04 -10.52 -7.92
N TRP A 53 24.66 -10.51 -9.12
CA TRP A 53 26.01 -11.02 -9.39
C TRP A 53 27.07 -9.92 -9.40
N VAL A 54 26.65 -8.67 -9.57
CA VAL A 54 27.54 -7.49 -9.70
C VAL A 54 27.64 -6.71 -8.38
N LEU A 55 26.67 -6.86 -7.47
CA LEU A 55 26.66 -6.18 -6.18
C LEU A 55 27.58 -6.89 -5.17
N THR A 56 28.73 -6.27 -4.89
CA THR A 56 29.64 -6.63 -3.80
C THR A 56 28.99 -6.28 -2.47
N GLU A 57 28.77 -7.29 -1.62
CA GLU A 57 28.07 -7.23 -0.33
C GLU A 57 26.59 -6.83 -0.44
N ARG A 58 25.71 -7.84 -0.47
CA ARG A 58 24.26 -7.65 -0.40
C ARG A 58 23.93 -7.01 0.94
N ASP A 59 23.51 -5.74 0.94
CA ASP A 59 22.66 -5.21 2.01
C ASP A 59 21.53 -6.24 2.20
N ASN A 60 21.46 -6.86 3.39
CA ASN A 60 20.68 -8.08 3.65
C ASN A 60 19.15 -7.80 3.76
N PHE A 61 18.66 -6.79 3.05
CA PHE A 61 17.34 -6.21 3.20
C PHE A 61 16.62 -6.12 1.85
N ASP A 62 15.44 -6.72 1.75
CA ASP A 62 14.59 -6.64 0.56
C ASP A 62 14.28 -5.17 0.17
N PHE A 63 14.41 -4.84 -1.13
CA PHE A 63 14.15 -3.48 -1.66
C PHE A 63 14.99 -2.39 -0.97
N ALA A 64 16.29 -2.62 -0.78
CA ALA A 64 17.18 -1.73 -0.02
C ALA A 64 17.21 -0.28 -0.57
N GLU A 65 17.22 -0.10 -1.89
CA GLU A 65 17.22 1.23 -2.51
C GLU A 65 15.90 1.97 -2.30
N GLU A 66 14.77 1.30 -2.54
CA GLU A 66 13.43 1.85 -2.32
C GLU A 66 13.18 2.14 -0.84
N ARG A 67 13.76 1.35 0.06
CA ARG A 67 13.69 1.57 1.51
C ARG A 67 14.43 2.83 1.93
N ARG A 68 15.62 3.06 1.37
CA ARG A 68 16.36 4.33 1.55
C ARG A 68 15.54 5.50 1.02
N LEU A 69 14.91 5.33 -0.14
CA LEU A 69 14.05 6.34 -0.74
C LEU A 69 12.82 6.66 0.13
N PHE A 70 12.21 5.64 0.74
CA PHE A 70 11.09 5.77 1.66
C PHE A 70 11.47 6.58 2.89
N TYR A 71 12.59 6.19 3.49
CA TYR A 71 13.14 6.85 4.66
C TYR A 71 13.44 8.31 4.37
N VAL A 72 14.06 8.60 3.21
CA VAL A 72 14.27 9.98 2.75
C VAL A 72 12.92 10.70 2.62
N ALA A 73 11.89 10.11 2.02
CA ALA A 73 10.60 10.78 1.88
C ALA A 73 9.96 11.16 3.24
N ILE A 74 10.05 10.28 4.24
CA ILE A 74 9.49 10.51 5.58
C ILE A 74 10.31 11.54 6.37
N THR A 75 11.63 11.48 6.27
CA THR A 75 12.53 12.35 7.05
C THR A 75 12.73 13.74 6.43
N ARG A 76 12.21 13.99 5.22
CA ARG A 76 12.28 15.29 4.54
C ARG A 76 11.14 16.25 4.89
N THR A 77 10.31 15.90 5.87
CA THR A 77 9.25 16.78 6.38
C THR A 77 9.69 17.53 7.62
N LYS A 78 9.37 18.83 7.71
CA LYS A 78 9.61 19.60 8.94
C LYS A 78 8.46 19.47 9.95
N ASN A 79 7.22 19.34 9.48
CA ASN A 79 6.05 19.35 10.35
C ASN A 79 5.29 18.02 10.35
N ARG A 80 4.76 17.59 9.19
CA ARG A 80 3.90 16.40 9.10
C ARG A 80 4.17 15.59 7.84
N CYS A 81 4.29 14.27 8.01
CA CYS A 81 4.27 13.30 6.92
C CYS A 81 2.98 12.50 7.00
N ILE A 82 2.17 12.54 5.95
CA ILE A 82 0.95 11.74 5.82
C ILE A 82 1.20 10.67 4.76
N ILE A 83 0.94 9.41 5.09
CA ILE A 83 1.09 8.30 4.15
C ILE A 83 -0.29 7.77 3.81
N LEU A 84 -0.63 7.83 2.52
CA LEU A 84 -1.87 7.28 2.00
C LEU A 84 -1.58 5.91 1.40
N ALA A 85 -2.13 4.88 2.04
CA ALA A 85 -2.01 3.51 1.62
C ALA A 85 -3.39 2.88 1.43
N PRO A 86 -3.57 2.03 0.40
CA PRO A 86 -4.79 1.26 0.26
C PRO A 86 -4.87 0.20 1.37
N GLU A 87 -6.09 -0.07 1.85
CA GLU A 87 -6.36 -1.15 2.80
C GLU A 87 -5.96 -2.51 2.22
N THR A 88 -6.31 -2.73 0.95
CA THR A 88 -5.89 -3.89 0.18
C THR A 88 -4.52 -3.70 -0.46
N GLY A 89 -3.60 -4.62 -0.20
CA GLY A 89 -2.29 -4.62 -0.85
C GLY A 89 -1.42 -3.44 -0.40
N MET A 90 -1.52 -3.04 0.86
CA MET A 90 -0.66 -2.03 1.48
C MET A 90 0.83 -2.35 1.31
N SER A 91 1.63 -1.30 1.13
CA SER A 91 3.09 -1.38 1.09
C SER A 91 3.66 -2.13 2.30
N VAL A 92 4.69 -2.94 2.06
CA VAL A 92 5.42 -3.64 3.12
C VAL A 92 6.01 -2.68 4.15
N PHE A 93 6.42 -1.48 3.73
CA PHE A 93 6.98 -0.48 4.65
C PHE A 93 5.92 0.16 5.54
N VAL A 94 4.70 0.37 5.02
CA VAL A 94 3.60 0.91 5.82
C VAL A 94 3.11 -0.14 6.83
N LYS A 95 3.01 -1.40 6.43
CA LYS A 95 2.73 -2.50 7.37
C LYS A 95 3.77 -2.55 8.50
N GLU A 96 5.05 -2.44 8.16
CA GLU A 96 6.12 -2.41 9.15
C GLU A 96 6.00 -1.23 10.14
N LEU A 97 5.63 -0.04 9.65
CA LEU A 97 5.39 1.13 10.51
C LEU A 97 4.23 0.90 11.49
N ILE A 98 3.16 0.23 11.05
CA ILE A 98 2.00 -0.08 11.90
C ILE A 98 2.38 -1.17 12.92
N ASP A 99 2.92 -2.29 12.44
CA ASP A 99 3.15 -3.49 13.25
C ASP A 99 4.30 -3.30 14.28
N LYS A 100 5.41 -2.68 13.87
CA LYS A 100 6.60 -2.52 14.75
C LYS A 100 6.62 -1.20 15.49
N HIS A 101 6.24 -0.12 14.81
CA HIS A 101 6.37 1.24 15.35
C HIS A 101 5.06 1.82 15.88
N GLN A 102 3.96 1.06 15.80
CA GLN A 102 2.65 1.44 16.35
C GLN A 102 2.21 2.84 15.89
N VAL A 103 2.53 3.18 14.63
CA VAL A 103 2.19 4.48 14.06
C VAL A 103 0.68 4.62 14.01
N PRO A 104 0.11 5.74 14.49
CA PRO A 104 -1.33 5.95 14.44
C PRO A 104 -1.80 6.01 12.99
N TYR A 105 -2.83 5.24 12.67
CA TYR A 105 -3.50 5.25 11.39
C TYR A 105 -5.00 5.38 11.59
N SER A 106 -5.67 6.02 10.63
CA SER A 106 -7.12 6.12 10.61
C SER A 106 -7.63 5.66 9.25
N MET A 107 -8.65 4.81 9.26
CA MET A 107 -9.40 4.45 8.07
C MET A 107 -10.20 5.68 7.64
N VAL A 108 -10.10 6.07 6.37
CA VAL A 108 -10.81 7.25 5.82
C VAL A 108 -12.19 6.85 5.29
N THR A 109 -12.45 5.54 5.20
CA THR A 109 -13.68 4.89 4.75
C THR A 109 -14.50 4.45 5.97
N ASP A 110 -15.78 4.79 5.97
CA ASP A 110 -16.78 4.32 6.97
C ASP A 110 -17.17 2.83 6.75
N GLU A 111 -16.41 2.10 5.94
CA GLU A 111 -16.69 0.70 5.60
C GLU A 111 -15.97 -0.22 6.61
N GLU A 112 -16.69 -1.20 7.15
CA GLU A 112 -16.25 -2.13 8.21
C GLU A 112 -14.80 -2.58 8.00
N SER A 113 -14.01 -2.51 9.08
CA SER A 113 -12.56 -2.73 9.04
C SER A 113 -12.21 -4.04 8.31
N MET A 114 -11.42 -3.92 7.24
CA MET A 114 -10.86 -5.07 6.53
C MET A 114 -9.86 -5.87 7.37
N ALA A 115 -9.54 -5.42 8.59
CA ALA A 115 -8.64 -6.08 9.52
C ALA A 115 -9.16 -7.44 10.00
N ASP A 116 -10.48 -7.64 9.98
CA ASP A 116 -11.09 -8.91 10.41
C ASP A 116 -11.08 -9.99 9.31
N HIS A 117 -10.77 -9.60 8.08
CA HIS A 117 -10.76 -10.54 6.96
C HIS A 117 -9.59 -11.53 7.05
N PRO A 118 -9.83 -12.83 6.83
CA PRO A 118 -8.78 -13.84 6.80
C PRO A 118 -7.74 -13.55 5.70
N ASN A 119 -6.49 -13.86 6.00
CA ASN A 119 -5.41 -13.85 5.02
C ASN A 119 -5.74 -14.82 3.86
N CYS A 120 -5.41 -14.41 2.65
CA CYS A 120 -5.48 -15.25 1.46
C CYS A 120 -4.46 -16.39 1.60
N PRO A 121 -4.89 -17.65 1.55
CA PRO A 121 -4.00 -18.79 1.73
C PRO A 121 -2.99 -18.96 0.58
N ARG A 122 -3.28 -18.38 -0.60
CA ARG A 122 -2.42 -18.48 -1.79
C ARG A 122 -1.21 -17.56 -1.71
N CYS A 123 -1.43 -16.26 -1.50
CA CYS A 123 -0.34 -15.27 -1.55
C CYS A 123 0.12 -14.82 -0.15
N ARG A 124 -0.61 -15.15 0.92
CA ARG A 124 -0.37 -14.79 2.34
C ARG A 124 -0.18 -13.30 2.62
N THR A 125 -0.29 -12.46 1.61
CA THR A 125 0.03 -11.02 1.62
C THR A 125 -1.21 -10.14 1.41
N GLY A 126 -2.30 -10.74 0.92
CA GLY A 126 -3.60 -10.10 0.77
C GLY A 126 -4.66 -10.84 1.60
N TYR A 127 -5.83 -10.22 1.75
CA TYR A 127 -7.00 -10.72 2.48
C TYR A 127 -8.10 -11.20 1.52
N LEU A 128 -9.00 -12.04 2.04
CA LEU A 128 -10.23 -12.44 1.34
C LEU A 128 -11.26 -11.29 1.38
N VAL A 129 -11.77 -10.90 0.23
CA VAL A 129 -12.76 -9.82 0.07
C VAL A 129 -13.94 -10.30 -0.77
N THR A 130 -15.15 -9.85 -0.42
CA THR A 130 -16.36 -10.17 -1.21
C THR A 130 -16.32 -9.45 -2.56
N ARG A 131 -16.52 -10.19 -3.63
CA ARG A 131 -16.60 -9.70 -5.02
C ARG A 131 -17.82 -10.30 -5.70
N GLN A 132 -18.39 -9.58 -6.66
CA GLN A 132 -19.51 -10.06 -7.45
C GLN A 132 -19.00 -10.73 -8.73
N GLY A 133 -19.50 -11.93 -9.01
CA GLY A 133 -19.26 -12.65 -10.26
C GLY A 133 -20.33 -12.36 -11.31
N ASN A 134 -20.10 -12.85 -12.54
CA ASN A 134 -21.11 -12.79 -13.59
C ASN A 134 -22.36 -13.60 -13.16
N GLY A 135 -23.51 -12.94 -13.14
CA GLY A 135 -24.78 -13.53 -12.67
C GLY A 135 -25.17 -13.19 -11.22
N GLY A 136 -24.52 -12.20 -10.58
CA GLY A 136 -24.93 -11.67 -9.27
C GLY A 136 -24.53 -12.52 -8.06
N GLN A 137 -23.84 -13.65 -8.28
CA GLN A 137 -23.31 -14.46 -7.19
C GLN A 137 -22.07 -13.81 -6.58
N SER A 138 -22.10 -13.58 -5.27
CA SER A 138 -20.94 -13.11 -4.51
C SER A 138 -19.97 -14.26 -4.21
N PHE A 139 -18.67 -13.99 -4.34
CA PHE A 139 -17.59 -14.90 -3.99
C PHE A 139 -16.51 -14.15 -3.20
N LEU A 140 -15.68 -14.87 -2.44
CA LEU A 140 -14.50 -14.28 -1.82
C LEU A 140 -13.34 -14.37 -2.80
N GLY A 141 -12.79 -13.22 -3.20
CA GLY A 141 -11.59 -13.10 -4.00
C GLY A 141 -10.42 -12.57 -3.18
N CYS A 142 -9.19 -12.81 -3.64
CA CYS A 142 -8.04 -12.13 -3.05
C CYS A 142 -8.06 -10.64 -3.40
N SER A 143 -7.81 -9.80 -2.39
CA SER A 143 -7.58 -8.36 -2.53
C SER A 143 -6.46 -7.99 -3.51
N ASN A 144 -5.48 -8.88 -3.74
CA ASN A 144 -4.37 -8.65 -4.67
C ASN A 144 -4.65 -9.02 -6.13
N TYR A 145 -5.90 -9.37 -6.51
CA TYR A 145 -6.26 -9.54 -7.93
C TYR A 145 -5.97 -8.27 -8.76
N PRO A 146 -5.42 -8.36 -9.98
CA PRO A 146 -5.18 -9.57 -10.78
C PRO A 146 -3.89 -10.34 -10.43
N GLY A 147 -3.00 -9.78 -9.61
CA GLY A 147 -1.74 -10.44 -9.20
C GLY A 147 -1.92 -11.71 -8.36
N CYS A 148 -3.10 -11.93 -7.76
CA CYS A 148 -3.48 -13.18 -7.12
C CYS A 148 -4.94 -13.52 -7.47
N GLU A 149 -5.15 -14.53 -8.31
CA GLU A 149 -6.48 -14.96 -8.76
C GLU A 149 -7.19 -15.95 -7.81
N TYR A 150 -6.76 -16.02 -6.55
CA TYR A 150 -7.39 -16.90 -5.58
C TYR A 150 -8.86 -16.50 -5.36
N ARG A 151 -9.77 -17.47 -5.42
CA ARG A 151 -11.20 -17.29 -5.21
C ARG A 151 -11.80 -18.50 -4.49
N VAL A 152 -12.76 -18.25 -3.61
CA VAL A 152 -13.60 -19.28 -2.97
C VAL A 152 -15.06 -18.83 -2.97
N ARG A 153 -15.98 -19.77 -3.09
CA ARG A 153 -17.43 -19.47 -3.14
C ARG A 153 -18.08 -19.38 -1.76
N TYR A 154 -17.41 -19.88 -0.73
CA TYR A 154 -17.96 -19.92 0.62
C TYR A 154 -17.77 -18.55 1.32
N ILE A 155 -18.81 -17.73 1.32
CA ILE A 155 -18.80 -16.38 1.92
C ILE A 155 -18.92 -16.38 3.45
N GLN A 156 -19.26 -17.50 4.09
CA GLN A 156 -19.44 -17.56 5.55
C GLN A 156 -18.11 -17.48 6.33
N ILE A 157 -16.96 -17.64 5.67
CA ILE A 157 -15.63 -17.46 6.29
C ILE A 157 -15.47 -16.05 6.90
N LEU A 158 -16.16 -15.04 6.38
CA LEU A 158 -16.17 -13.69 6.93
C LEU A 158 -17.16 -13.50 8.09
N LYS A 159 -18.16 -14.39 8.24
CA LYS A 159 -19.21 -14.29 9.26
C LYS A 159 -18.83 -15.01 10.55
N ASP A 160 -18.15 -16.16 10.45
CA ASP A 160 -17.81 -17.00 11.61
C ASP A 160 -16.84 -16.34 12.62
N LYS A 161 -16.19 -15.22 12.25
CA LYS A 161 -15.32 -14.45 13.14
C LYS A 161 -16.04 -13.36 13.95
N LYS A 162 -17.31 -13.07 13.64
CA LYS A 162 -18.07 -12.01 14.34
C LYS A 162 -18.75 -12.51 15.63
N ASP A 163 -18.72 -13.83 15.87
CA ASP A 163 -19.40 -14.52 16.99
C ASP A 163 -18.43 -15.15 18.03
N LEU A 164 -17.18 -14.70 18.08
CA LEU A 164 -16.17 -15.08 19.10
C LEU A 164 -15.59 -13.82 19.74
#